data_AF-A0A1F5ZPH0-F1
#
_entry.id   AF-A0A1F5ZPH0-F1
#
_cell.length_a   1.000
_cell.length_b   1.000
_cell.length_c   1.000
_cell.angle_alpha   90.00
_cell.angle_beta   90.00
_cell.angle_gamma   90.00
#
_symmetry.space_group_name_H-M   'P 1'
#
loop_
_entity.id
_entity.type
_entity.pdbx_description
1 polymer ?
#
loop_
_entity_poly.entity_id
_entity_poly.type
_entity_poly.pdbx_seq_one_letter_code
_entity_poly.pdbx_strand_id
1 'polypeptide(L)'
;MALRCDNCGKGREVGHNVSHAKNRTFRLFKPNLQKLRVLQDGISVRVKFCTSCIQRLKRDKRLGEYMQMIYAKPALQVAVPVTLPSKKNIDRESKKIEEIMQKEVTRKQESEEKEKTKAKEKIKIEELVGKK
;
A
#
# COMPACT_ATOMS: atom_id res chain seq x y z
N MET A 1 13.96 27.50 -14.01
CA MET A 1 13.60 26.75 -12.78
C MET A 1 14.75 26.81 -11.78
N ALA A 2 14.52 27.32 -10.57
CA ALA A 2 15.54 27.37 -9.52
C ALA A 2 16.01 25.96 -9.10
N LEU A 3 17.32 25.77 -8.87
CA LEU A 3 17.88 24.59 -8.18
C LEU A 3 17.73 24.80 -6.68
N ARG A 4 16.50 24.80 -6.19
CA ARG A 4 16.20 24.87 -4.77
C ARG A 4 15.32 23.69 -4.38
N CYS A 5 15.49 23.23 -3.14
CA CYS A 5 14.61 22.25 -2.53
C CYS A 5 13.31 22.94 -2.09
N ASP A 6 12.16 22.36 -2.43
CA ASP A 6 10.86 22.95 -2.10
C ASP A 6 10.53 22.86 -0.59
N ASN A 7 11.13 21.91 0.15
CA ASN A 7 10.91 21.74 1.59
C ASN A 7 11.84 22.60 2.46
N CYS A 8 13.15 22.55 2.20
CA CYS A 8 14.16 23.19 3.06
C CYS A 8 14.82 24.43 2.45
N GLY A 9 14.48 24.79 1.21
CA GLY A 9 15.06 25.95 0.53
C GLY A 9 16.52 25.81 0.09
N LYS A 10 17.20 24.69 0.42
CA LYS A 10 18.61 24.45 0.05
C LYS A 10 18.85 24.75 -1.43
N GLY A 11 19.70 25.75 -1.68
CA GLY A 11 20.04 26.24 -3.00
C GLY A 11 21.46 25.85 -3.41
N ARG A 12 21.93 26.48 -4.49
CA ARG A 12 23.34 26.38 -4.88
C ARG A 12 24.18 27.19 -3.91
N GLU A 13 25.29 26.61 -3.48
CA GLU A 13 26.30 27.29 -2.69
C GLU A 13 27.54 27.52 -3.54
N VAL A 14 28.23 28.62 -3.26
CA VAL A 14 29.46 29.01 -3.94
C VAL A 14 30.62 28.72 -3.00
N GLY A 15 31.70 28.13 -3.52
CA GLY A 15 32.94 28.01 -2.77
C GLY A 15 34.12 27.70 -3.67
N HIS A 16 35.17 27.12 -3.08
CA HIS A 16 36.41 26.82 -3.78
C HIS A 16 36.81 25.36 -3.60
N ASN A 17 37.40 24.78 -4.64
CA ASN A 17 38.24 23.61 -4.49
C ASN A 17 39.66 24.07 -4.10
N VAL A 18 40.20 23.50 -3.04
CA VAL A 18 41.49 23.89 -2.46
C VAL A 18 42.44 22.71 -2.59
N SER A 19 43.53 22.87 -3.34
CA SER A 19 44.57 21.83 -3.44
C SER A 19 45.44 21.79 -2.19
N HIS A 20 46.29 20.76 -2.07
CA HIS A 20 47.32 20.70 -1.01
C HIS A 20 48.24 21.94 -1.02
N ALA A 21 48.51 22.51 -2.20
CA ALA A 21 49.27 23.75 -2.37
C ALA A 21 48.45 25.03 -2.08
N LYS A 22 47.20 24.90 -1.60
CA LYS A 22 46.25 26.00 -1.34
C LYS A 22 45.84 26.80 -2.59
N ASN A 23 45.97 26.22 -3.78
CA ASN A 23 45.43 26.83 -4.99
C ASN A 23 43.91 26.73 -4.96
N ARG A 24 43.23 27.88 -5.01
CA ARG A 24 41.78 27.99 -4.94
C ARG A 24 41.19 28.11 -6.33
N THR A 25 40.38 27.15 -6.73
CA THR A 25 39.60 27.20 -7.98
C THR A 25 38.12 27.33 -7.65
N PHE A 26 37.38 28.12 -8.41
CA PHE A 26 35.95 28.33 -8.20
C PHE A 26 35.16 27.03 -8.38
N ARG A 27 34.26 26.72 -7.45
CA ARG A 27 33.37 25.55 -7.52
C ARG A 27 31.95 25.91 -7.08
N LEU A 28 30.98 25.37 -7.79
CA LEU A 28 29.56 25.43 -7.41
C LEU A 28 29.15 24.12 -6.74
N PHE A 29 28.60 24.23 -5.53
CA PHE A 29 27.99 23.11 -4.82
C PHE A 29 26.50 23.07 -5.14
N LYS A 30 26.08 22.05 -5.89
CA LYS A 30 24.67 21.81 -6.22
C LYS A 30 24.11 20.78 -5.24
N PRO A 31 22.97 21.06 -4.59
CA PRO A 31 22.30 20.06 -3.76
C PRO A 31 21.81 18.91 -4.65
N ASN A 32 21.85 17.69 -4.12
CA ASN A 32 21.29 16.53 -4.81
C ASN A 32 19.75 16.60 -4.73
N LEU A 33 19.15 17.27 -5.71
CA LEU A 33 17.70 17.45 -5.85
C LEU A 33 17.13 16.33 -6.73
N GLN A 34 16.15 15.62 -6.19
CA GLN A 34 15.43 14.55 -6.87
C GLN A 34 13.99 14.99 -7.14
N LYS A 35 13.51 14.69 -8.35
CA LYS A 35 12.12 14.94 -8.75
C LYS A 35 11.26 13.77 -8.29
N LEU A 36 10.16 14.05 -7.61
CA LEU A 36 9.26 13.02 -7.10
C LEU A 36 7.80 13.49 -7.12
N ARG A 37 6.87 12.53 -7.15
CA ARG A 37 5.45 12.79 -7.00
C ARG A 37 5.07 12.58 -5.55
N VAL A 38 4.40 13.57 -4.95
CA VAL A 38 3.86 13.48 -3.58
C VAL A 38 2.35 13.62 -3.67
N LEU A 39 1.63 12.81 -2.90
CA LEU A 39 0.22 13.07 -2.60
C LEU A 39 0.14 14.11 -1.49
N GLN A 40 -0.32 15.30 -1.84
CA GLN A 40 -0.63 16.37 -0.90
C GLN A 40 -2.12 16.66 -1.03
N ASP A 41 -2.86 16.52 0.08
CA ASP A 41 -4.30 16.79 0.14
C ASP A 41 -5.13 16.04 -0.93
N GLY A 42 -4.75 14.79 -1.22
CA GLY A 42 -5.40 13.94 -2.22
C GLY A 42 -4.98 14.21 -3.67
N ILE A 43 -4.16 15.24 -3.92
CA ILE A 43 -3.68 15.61 -5.26
C ILE A 43 -2.22 15.18 -5.42
N SER A 44 -1.91 14.55 -6.56
CA SER A 44 -0.52 14.21 -6.89
C SER A 44 0.22 15.41 -7.48
N VAL A 45 1.24 15.91 -6.77
CA VAL A 45 2.02 17.08 -7.16
C VAL A 45 3.47 16.67 -7.44
N ARG A 46 4.07 17.25 -8.49
CA ARG A 46 5.49 17.08 -8.79
C ARG A 46 6.32 18.10 -8.03
N VAL A 47 7.21 17.63 -7.17
CA VAL A 47 8.10 18.47 -6.35
C VAL A 47 9.57 18.05 -6.50
N LYS A 48 10.48 18.95 -6.12
CA LYS A 48 11.93 18.71 -6.07
C LYS A 48 12.38 18.76 -4.63
N PHE A 49 12.80 17.60 -4.10
CA PHE A 49 13.37 17.53 -2.76
C PHE A 49 14.82 17.12 -2.75
N CYS A 50 15.51 17.62 -1.73
CA CYS A 50 16.86 17.23 -1.40
C CYS A 50 16.88 15.79 -0.85
N THR A 51 17.93 15.02 -1.11
CA THR A 51 18.04 13.64 -0.60
C THR A 51 17.92 13.56 0.93
N SER A 52 18.47 14.52 1.68
CA SER A 52 18.30 14.56 3.14
C SER A 52 16.85 14.79 3.56
N CYS A 53 16.10 15.58 2.79
CA CYS A 53 14.69 15.87 3.01
C CYS A 53 13.87 14.60 2.79
N ILE A 54 14.13 13.92 1.67
CA ILE A 54 13.48 12.65 1.33
C ILE A 54 13.72 11.65 2.46
N GLN A 55 14.97 11.47 2.90
CA GLN A 55 15.29 10.52 3.96
C GLN A 55 14.58 10.83 5.29
N ARG A 56 14.52 12.10 5.70
CA ARG A 56 13.79 12.52 6.91
C ARG A 56 12.30 12.27 6.79
N LEU A 57 11.72 12.68 5.67
CA LEU A 57 10.29 12.51 5.42
C LEU A 57 9.88 11.03 5.31
N LYS A 58 10.76 10.18 4.77
CA LYS A 58 10.59 8.71 4.78
C LYS A 58 10.57 8.15 6.20
N ARG A 59 11.48 8.61 7.06
CA ARG A 59 11.55 8.20 8.46
C ARG A 59 10.30 8.62 9.24
N ASP A 60 9.84 9.85 9.01
CA ASP A 60 8.67 10.43 9.69
C ASP A 60 7.33 9.90 9.16
N LYS A 61 7.33 9.11 8.08
CA LYS A 61 6.11 8.62 7.38
C LYS A 61 5.13 9.74 6.99
N ARG A 62 5.65 10.96 6.75
CA ARG A 62 4.87 12.18 6.45
C ARG A 62 4.58 12.37 4.97
N LEU A 63 5.36 11.72 4.11
CA LEU A 63 5.00 11.62 2.70
C LEU A 63 3.98 10.49 2.59
N GLY A 64 2.85 10.72 1.93
CA GLY A 64 1.91 9.66 1.55
C GLY A 64 2.58 8.62 0.61
N GLU A 65 1.83 7.95 -0.26
CA GLU A 65 2.45 7.11 -1.30
C GLU A 65 3.24 7.98 -2.30
N TYR A 66 4.47 8.37 -1.96
CA TYR A 66 5.32 9.15 -2.83
C TYR A 66 5.88 8.20 -3.88
N MET A 67 5.37 8.32 -5.10
CA MET A 67 5.92 7.57 -6.22
C MET A 67 7.25 8.24 -6.60
N GLN A 68 8.37 7.61 -6.19
CA GLN A 68 9.63 7.91 -6.85
C GLN A 68 9.40 7.59 -8.32
N MET A 69 9.61 8.58 -9.19
CA MET A 69 9.74 8.31 -10.62
C MET A 69 11.05 7.54 -10.78
N ILE A 70 11.05 6.26 -10.42
CA ILE A 70 12.05 5.33 -10.88
C ILE A 70 11.81 5.34 -12.39
N TYR A 71 12.78 5.82 -13.16
CA TYR A 71 12.94 5.35 -14.53
C TYR A 71 13.30 3.87 -14.39
N ALA A 72 12.36 3.04 -13.92
CA ALA A 72 12.49 1.62 -14.11
C ALA A 72 12.64 1.54 -15.61
N LYS A 73 13.81 1.07 -16.08
CA LYS A 73 13.94 0.58 -17.45
C LYS A 73 12.61 -0.13 -17.70
N PRO A 74 11.79 0.33 -18.67
CA PRO A 74 10.58 -0.42 -18.97
C PRO A 74 11.11 -1.82 -19.21
N ALA A 75 10.71 -2.77 -18.36
CA ALA A 75 11.08 -4.15 -18.56
C ALA A 75 10.69 -4.40 -20.01
N LEU A 76 11.70 -4.73 -20.83
CA LEU A 76 11.50 -5.06 -22.22
C LEU A 76 10.30 -6.00 -22.21
N GLN A 77 9.21 -5.59 -22.87
CA GLN A 77 8.03 -6.43 -23.02
C GLN A 77 8.46 -7.55 -23.97
N VAL A 78 9.23 -8.51 -23.45
CA VAL A 78 9.32 -9.81 -24.07
C VAL A 78 7.95 -10.39 -23.79
N ALA A 79 7.10 -10.35 -24.80
CA ALA A 79 5.86 -11.09 -24.84
C ALA A 79 6.20 -12.57 -24.65
N VAL A 80 6.28 -13.01 -23.40
CA VAL A 80 6.16 -14.42 -23.11
C VAL A 80 4.67 -14.71 -23.25
N PRO A 81 4.24 -15.55 -24.21
CA PRO A 81 2.86 -15.97 -24.27
C PRO A 81 2.61 -16.83 -23.03
N VAL A 82 2.02 -16.22 -22.00
CA VAL A 82 1.37 -16.99 -20.94
C VAL A 82 0.19 -17.65 -21.63
N THR A 83 0.33 -18.92 -21.98
CA THR A 83 -0.83 -19.74 -22.34
C THR A 83 -1.72 -19.79 -21.10
N LEU A 84 -2.73 -18.93 -21.08
CA LEU A 84 -3.79 -18.95 -20.08
C LEU A 84 -4.41 -20.36 -20.10
N PRO A 85 -4.41 -21.11 -18.99
CA PRO A 85 -5.15 -22.36 -18.93
C PRO A 85 -6.64 -22.08 -19.19
N SER A 86 -7.28 -22.93 -19.98
CA SER A 86 -8.63 -22.70 -20.52
C SER A 86 -9.65 -22.30 -19.45
N LYS A 87 -10.49 -21.31 -19.75
CA LYS A 87 -11.55 -20.74 -18.89
C LYS A 87 -12.42 -21.78 -18.17
N LYS A 88 -12.60 -22.96 -18.78
CA LYS A 88 -13.43 -24.07 -18.27
C LYS A 88 -12.98 -24.65 -16.91
N ASN A 89 -11.71 -24.52 -16.52
CA ASN A 89 -11.23 -25.04 -15.23
C ASN A 89 -11.49 -24.08 -14.07
N ILE A 90 -11.43 -22.77 -14.33
CA ILE A 90 -11.68 -21.72 -13.33
C ILE A 90 -13.15 -21.78 -12.87
N ASP A 91 -14.08 -22.01 -13.80
CA ASP A 91 -15.52 -22.10 -13.53
C ASP A 91 -15.94 -23.34 -12.72
N ARG A 92 -15.09 -24.38 -12.66
CA ARG A 92 -15.37 -25.61 -11.91
C ARG A 92 -14.90 -25.51 -10.46
N GLU A 93 -13.78 -24.83 -10.23
CA GLU A 93 -13.26 -24.58 -8.88
C GLU A 93 -14.14 -23.56 -8.15
N SER A 94 -14.57 -22.49 -8.82
CA SER A 94 -15.48 -21.49 -8.25
C SER A 94 -16.83 -22.09 -7.81
N LYS A 95 -17.43 -22.96 -8.64
CA LYS A 95 -18.69 -23.64 -8.29
C LYS A 95 -18.56 -24.59 -7.10
N LYS A 96 -17.42 -25.29 -6.97
CA LYS A 96 -17.15 -26.13 -5.79
C LYS A 96 -17.03 -25.29 -4.52
N ILE A 97 -16.40 -24.12 -4.61
CA ILE A 97 -16.27 -23.21 -3.47
C ILE A 97 -17.65 -22.68 -3.07
N GLU A 98 -18.49 -22.28 -4.03
CA GLU A 98 -19.86 -21.82 -3.77
C GLU A 98 -20.73 -22.91 -3.11
N GLU A 99 -20.64 -24.16 -3.55
CA GLU A 99 -21.35 -25.28 -2.94
C GLU A 99 -20.88 -25.57 -1.51
N ILE A 100 -19.57 -25.44 -1.22
CA ILE A 100 -19.03 -25.62 0.14
C ILE A 100 -19.54 -24.51 1.05
N MET A 101 -19.53 -23.26 0.58
CA MET A 101 -20.03 -22.11 1.34
C MET A 101 -21.53 -22.25 1.65
N GLN A 102 -22.34 -22.70 0.70
CA GLN A 102 -23.77 -22.93 0.92
C GLN A 102 -24.02 -24.04 1.94
N LYS A 103 -23.23 -25.13 1.92
CA LYS A 103 -23.33 -26.21 2.92
C LYS A 103 -22.90 -25.78 4.33
N GLU A 104 -21.95 -24.85 4.45
CA GLU A 104 -21.58 -24.29 5.75
C GLU A 104 -22.65 -23.37 6.31
N VAL A 105 -23.32 -22.58 5.46
CA VAL A 105 -24.43 -21.71 5.86
C VAL A 105 -25.62 -22.52 6.34
N THR A 106 -26.01 -23.59 5.62
CA THR A 106 -27.13 -24.44 6.05
C THR A 106 -26.83 -25.18 7.36
N ARG A 107 -25.60 -25.66 7.57
CA ARG A 107 -25.18 -26.27 8.85
C ARG A 107 -25.27 -25.30 10.03
N LYS A 108 -24.91 -24.03 9.83
CA LYS A 108 -25.04 -22.98 10.86
C LYS A 108 -26.51 -22.70 11.18
N GLN A 109 -27.36 -22.58 10.16
CA GLN A 109 -28.81 -22.39 10.35
C GLN A 109 -29.46 -23.56 11.10
N GLU A 110 -29.11 -24.80 10.76
CA GLU A 110 -29.60 -25.99 11.46
C GLU A 110 -29.15 -26.04 12.93
N SER A 111 -27.93 -25.59 13.24
CA SER A 111 -27.47 -25.50 14.64
C SER A 111 -28.24 -24.44 15.44
N GLU A 112 -28.51 -23.29 14.83
CA GLU A 112 -29.29 -22.22 15.45
C GLU A 112 -30.76 -22.63 15.67
N GLU A 113 -31.36 -23.36 14.73
CA GLU A 113 -32.71 -23.88 14.89
C GLU A 113 -32.80 -24.94 16.00
N LYS A 114 -31.81 -25.83 16.09
CA LYS A 114 -31.71 -26.83 17.18
C LYS A 114 -31.50 -26.19 18.55
N GLU A 115 -30.80 -25.05 18.63
CA GLU A 115 -30.69 -24.29 19.88
C GLU A 115 -32.02 -23.60 20.23
N LYS A 116 -32.72 -23.03 19.26
CA LYS A 116 -34.05 -22.42 19.45
C LYS A 116 -35.11 -23.45 19.86
N THR A 117 -35.10 -24.67 19.32
CA THR A 117 -36.03 -25.73 19.74
C THR A 117 -35.72 -26.23 21.15
N LYS A 118 -34.45 -26.44 21.50
CA LYS A 118 -34.03 -26.78 22.88
C LYS A 118 -34.40 -25.68 23.88
N ALA A 119 -34.30 -24.41 23.51
CA ALA A 119 -34.72 -23.29 24.35
C ALA A 119 -36.24 -23.29 24.56
N LYS A 120 -37.03 -23.55 23.50
CA LYS A 120 -38.50 -23.69 23.60
C LYS A 120 -38.92 -24.89 24.45
N GLU A 121 -38.24 -26.02 24.32
CA GLU A 121 -38.50 -27.21 25.16
C GLU A 121 -38.15 -26.96 26.63
N LYS A 122 -37.05 -26.24 26.93
CA LYS A 122 -36.71 -25.81 28.30
C LYS A 122 -37.78 -24.89 28.89
N ILE A 123 -38.24 -23.88 28.14
CA ILE A 123 -39.32 -22.98 28.58
C ILE A 123 -40.60 -23.78 28.86
N LYS A 124 -40.94 -24.75 28.00
CA LYS A 124 -42.12 -25.61 28.18
C LYS A 124 -42.00 -26.54 29.39
N ILE A 125 -40.80 -27.03 29.71
CA ILE A 125 -40.53 -27.82 30.92
C ILE A 125 -40.62 -26.94 32.18
N GLU A 126 -40.12 -25.71 32.15
CA GLU A 126 -40.22 -24.74 33.25
C GLU A 126 -41.68 -24.33 33.53
N GLU A 127 -42.51 -24.16 32.49
CA GLU A 127 -43.95 -23.90 32.61
C GLU A 127 -44.72 -25.10 33.20
N LEU A 128 -44.30 -26.34 32.90
CA LEU A 128 -44.94 -27.57 33.41
C LEU A 128 -44.54 -27.94 34.84
N VAL A 129 -43.30 -27.67 35.25
CA VAL A 129 -42.83 -27.95 36.63
C VAL A 129 -43.39 -26.95 37.64
N GLY A 130 -43.76 -25.74 37.19
CA GLY A 130 -44.44 -24.73 37.99
C GLY A 130 -43.55 -24.17 39.10
N LYS A 131 -43.56 -22.84 39.27
CA LYS A 131 -43.04 -22.20 40.48
C LYS A 131 -43.71 -22.84 41.70
N LYS A 132 -42.98 -23.67 42.44
CA LYS A 132 -43.14 -23.79 43.88
C LYS A 132 -42.42 -22.63 44.55
#